data_AF-A0A0D0DHM2-F1
#
_entry.id   AF-A0A0D0DHM2-F1
#
_cell.length_a   1.000
_cell.length_b   1.000
_cell.length_c   1.000
_cell.angle_alpha   90.00
_cell.angle_beta   90.00
_cell.angle_gamma   90.00
#
_symmetry.space_group_name_H-M   'P 1'
#
loop_
_entity.id
_entity.type
_entity.pdbx_description
1 polymer ?
#
loop_
_entity_poly.entity_id
_entity_poly.type
_entity_poly.pdbx_seq_one_letter_code
_entity_poly.pdbx_strand_id
1 'polypeptide(L)'
;EVEGRWQSNKGYASVTVSRDTVCRRLDGGWSCHQVNMEMNTWLIEEEEEQLITFCVELASQGFPLNHQALKLHVNAILHTRLGTSFPEAGVGTNWTQHFLERHTAHLASYWSVPLDTAHGRAVNKHTNTAWFDLLGKTIAVQKIEEDCLWAADETGFQPGGGLRQ
;
A
#
# COMPACT_ATOMS: atom_id res chain seq x y z
N GLU A 1 8.62 -5.22 43.44
CA GLU A 1 9.96 -5.29 42.80
C GLU A 1 9.95 -4.96 41.32
N VAL A 2 9.00 -5.49 40.53
CA VAL A 2 8.92 -5.23 39.07
C VAL A 2 8.64 -3.76 38.74
N GLU A 3 7.74 -3.11 39.47
CA GLU A 3 7.31 -1.72 39.23
C GLU A 3 8.44 -0.69 39.40
N GLY A 4 9.32 -0.89 40.37
CA GLY A 4 10.49 -0.01 40.61
C GLY A 4 11.56 -0.08 39.52
N ARG A 5 11.72 -1.23 38.85
CA ARG A 5 12.66 -1.40 37.71
C ARG A 5 12.18 -0.67 36.45
N TRP A 6 10.87 -0.59 36.23
CA TRP A 6 10.31 0.09 35.05
C TRP A 6 10.45 1.60 35.12
N GLN A 7 10.28 2.20 36.30
CA GLN A 7 10.36 3.65 36.50
C GLN A 7 11.79 4.22 36.34
N SER A 8 12.82 3.39 36.50
CA SER A 8 14.23 3.80 36.34
C SER A 8 14.70 3.94 34.88
N ASN A 9 13.93 3.46 33.90
CA ASN A 9 14.26 3.64 32.48
C ASN A 9 13.80 5.04 32.01
N LYS A 10 14.75 5.98 32.02
CA LYS A 10 14.61 7.40 31.69
C LYS A 10 14.07 7.62 30.26
N GLY A 11 12.74 7.64 30.12
CA GLY A 11 12.05 7.94 28.87
C GLY A 11 10.53 7.81 28.95
N TYR A 12 10.02 7.01 29.89
CA TYR A 12 8.59 6.78 30.09
C TYR A 12 8.09 7.50 31.33
N ALA A 13 7.95 8.83 31.24
CA ALA A 13 7.34 9.60 32.31
C ALA A 13 5.88 9.13 32.51
N SER A 14 5.63 8.50 33.66
CA SER A 14 4.32 8.20 34.27
C SER A 14 3.22 7.68 33.35
N VAL A 15 3.41 6.52 32.72
CA VAL A 15 2.27 5.77 32.15
C VAL A 15 1.49 5.15 33.32
N THR A 16 0.38 5.78 33.70
CA THR A 16 -0.52 5.25 34.73
C THR A 16 -1.47 4.25 34.09
N VAL A 17 -1.26 2.95 34.33
CA VAL A 17 -2.12 1.87 33.84
C VAL A 17 -3.05 1.43 34.97
N SER A 18 -4.35 1.31 34.70
CA SER A 18 -5.30 0.81 35.70
C SER A 18 -4.96 -0.63 36.09
N ARG A 19 -5.07 -0.93 37.40
CA ARG A 19 -4.93 -2.28 37.97
C ARG A 19 -5.80 -3.29 37.22
N ASP A 20 -7.04 -2.92 36.89
CA ASP A 20 -7.99 -3.81 36.22
C ASP A 20 -7.52 -4.18 34.81
N THR A 21 -6.86 -3.25 34.11
CA THR A 21 -6.29 -3.51 32.78
C THR A 21 -5.12 -4.49 32.86
N VAL A 22 -4.31 -4.40 33.92
CA VAL A 22 -3.19 -5.32 34.17
C VAL A 22 -3.71 -6.70 34.53
N CYS A 23 -4.66 -6.80 35.47
CA CYS A 23 -5.29 -8.06 35.85
C CYS A 23 -5.96 -8.73 34.63
N ARG A 24 -6.76 -7.98 33.87
CA ARG A 24 -7.39 -8.51 32.65
C ARG A 24 -6.38 -9.07 31.64
N ARG A 25 -5.23 -8.40 31.45
CA ARG A 25 -4.17 -8.90 30.56
C ARG A 25 -3.46 -10.12 31.13
N LEU A 26 -3.23 -10.16 32.44
CA LEU A 26 -2.62 -11.31 33.11
C LEU A 26 -3.51 -12.56 32.99
N ASP A 27 -4.83 -12.36 33.06
CA ASP A 27 -5.84 -13.41 32.90
C ASP A 27 -6.06 -13.83 31.43
N GLY A 28 -5.25 -13.34 30.49
CA GLY A 28 -5.32 -13.69 29.06
C GLY A 28 -6.35 -12.89 28.25
N GLY A 29 -6.91 -11.82 28.82
CA GLY A 29 -7.88 -10.97 28.13
C GLY A 29 -7.26 -10.26 26.92
N TRP A 30 -8.01 -10.25 25.82
CA TRP A 30 -7.57 -9.64 24.57
C TRP A 30 -7.44 -8.12 24.70
N SER A 31 -6.40 -7.59 24.07
CA SER A 31 -6.27 -6.15 23.87
C SER A 31 -7.37 -5.66 22.91
N CYS A 32 -7.74 -4.37 23.00
CA CYS A 32 -8.69 -3.79 22.05
C CYS A 32 -8.21 -3.92 20.60
N HIS A 33 -6.89 -3.92 20.38
CA HIS A 33 -6.31 -4.15 19.06
C HIS A 33 -6.57 -5.59 18.57
N GLN A 34 -6.33 -6.60 19.41
CA GLN A 34 -6.62 -8.01 19.07
C GLN A 34 -8.10 -8.24 18.80
N VAL A 35 -8.98 -7.71 19.68
CA VAL A 35 -10.43 -7.78 19.48
C VAL A 35 -10.81 -7.13 18.14
N ASN A 36 -10.26 -5.96 17.82
CA ASN A 36 -10.55 -5.29 16.56
C ASN A 36 -10.00 -6.05 15.33
N MET A 37 -8.90 -6.78 15.47
CA MET A 37 -8.41 -7.64 14.38
C MET A 37 -9.34 -8.83 14.16
N GLU A 38 -9.79 -9.50 15.23
CA GLU A 38 -10.63 -10.71 15.09
C GLU A 38 -12.11 -10.41 14.82
N MET A 39 -12.68 -9.34 15.39
CA MET A 39 -14.13 -9.11 15.43
C MET A 39 -14.62 -8.02 14.47
N ASN A 40 -13.73 -7.22 13.85
CA ASN A 40 -14.11 -6.07 13.02
C ASN A 40 -14.06 -6.39 11.52
N THR A 41 -14.45 -7.61 11.15
CA THR A 41 -14.55 -8.07 9.77
C THR A 41 -15.88 -7.59 9.18
N TRP A 42 -15.84 -6.43 8.52
CA TRP A 42 -16.97 -5.98 7.71
C TRP A 42 -17.24 -6.93 6.53
N LEU A 43 -16.21 -7.59 6.02
CA LEU A 43 -16.27 -8.50 4.87
C LEU A 43 -16.54 -9.93 5.34
N ILE A 44 -17.24 -10.70 4.50
CA ILE A 44 -17.28 -12.16 4.63
C ILE A 44 -15.99 -12.76 4.08
N GLU A 45 -15.69 -14.00 4.45
CA GLU A 45 -14.46 -14.70 4.06
C GLU A 45 -14.28 -14.71 2.53
N GLU A 46 -15.36 -14.96 1.77
CA GLU A 46 -15.30 -15.02 0.31
C GLU A 46 -14.99 -13.65 -0.34
N GLU A 47 -15.55 -12.57 0.20
CA GLU A 47 -15.26 -11.20 -0.27
C GLU A 47 -13.82 -10.79 0.06
N GLU A 48 -13.36 -11.21 1.24
CA GLU A 48 -12.01 -10.95 1.72
C GLU A 48 -10.97 -11.66 0.84
N GLU A 49 -11.18 -12.94 0.50
CA GLU A 49 -10.32 -13.68 -0.43
C GLU A 49 -10.30 -13.06 -1.84
N GLN A 50 -11.46 -12.65 -2.35
CA GLN A 50 -11.56 -11.98 -3.65
C GLN A 50 -10.81 -10.64 -3.66
N LEU A 51 -10.91 -9.86 -2.58
CA LEU A 51 -10.19 -8.60 -2.45
C LEU A 51 -8.68 -8.81 -2.38
N ILE A 52 -8.21 -9.83 -1.66
CA ILE A 52 -6.77 -10.17 -1.64
C ILE A 52 -6.29 -10.54 -3.03
N THR A 53 -7.04 -11.41 -3.73
CA THR A 53 -6.73 -11.83 -5.11
C THR A 53 -6.65 -10.62 -6.04
N PHE A 54 -7.66 -9.75 -5.99
CA PHE A 54 -7.70 -8.50 -6.76
C PHE A 54 -6.51 -7.58 -6.46
N CYS A 55 -6.12 -7.42 -5.19
CA CYS A 55 -4.94 -6.63 -4.82
C CYS A 55 -3.65 -7.21 -5.40
N VAL A 56 -3.48 -8.54 -5.36
CA VAL A 56 -2.32 -9.24 -5.90
C VAL A 56 -2.26 -9.11 -7.42
N GLU A 57 -3.40 -9.29 -8.11
CA GLU A 57 -3.49 -9.13 -9.57
C GLU A 57 -3.09 -7.72 -10.00
N LEU A 58 -3.67 -6.69 -9.37
CA LEU A 58 -3.32 -5.30 -9.66
C LEU A 58 -1.85 -4.98 -9.38
N ALA A 59 -1.30 -5.50 -8.27
CA ALA A 59 0.11 -5.35 -7.97
C ALA A 59 1.00 -6.05 -9.03
N SER A 60 0.61 -7.24 -9.50
CA SER A 60 1.33 -7.97 -10.54
C SER A 60 1.35 -7.25 -11.89
N GLN A 61 0.33 -6.42 -12.17
CA GLN A 61 0.24 -5.58 -13.35
C GLN A 61 0.98 -4.24 -13.19
N GLY A 62 1.61 -3.99 -12.04
CA GLY A 62 2.33 -2.75 -11.75
C GLY A 62 1.45 -1.61 -11.23
N PHE A 63 0.20 -1.89 -10.86
CA PHE A 63 -0.76 -0.90 -10.36
C PHE A 63 -1.27 -1.23 -8.94
N PRO A 64 -0.39 -1.37 -7.93
CA PRO A 64 -0.81 -1.71 -6.59
C PRO A 64 -1.76 -0.64 -6.01
N LEU A 65 -2.77 -1.08 -5.26
CA LEU A 65 -3.71 -0.18 -4.61
C LEU A 65 -3.06 0.54 -3.43
N ASN A 66 -3.40 1.82 -3.27
CA ASN A 66 -3.11 2.56 -2.04
C ASN A 66 -4.26 2.39 -1.02
N HIS A 67 -4.03 2.80 0.23
CA HIS A 67 -5.03 2.71 1.32
C HIS A 67 -6.36 3.37 0.99
N GLN A 68 -6.36 4.49 0.27
CA GLN A 68 -7.58 5.21 -0.09
C GLN A 68 -8.39 4.45 -1.15
N ALA A 69 -7.71 3.92 -2.18
CA ALA A 69 -8.34 3.14 -3.23
C ALA A 69 -8.89 1.82 -2.68
N LEU A 70 -8.13 1.13 -1.82
CA LEU A 70 -8.61 -0.07 -1.12
C LEU A 70 -9.87 0.24 -0.30
N LYS A 71 -9.86 1.33 0.47
CA LYS A 71 -11.03 1.78 1.23
C LYS A 71 -12.24 2.03 0.31
N LEU A 72 -12.04 2.66 -0.85
CA LEU A 72 -13.10 2.94 -1.80
C LEU A 72 -13.74 1.65 -2.34
N HIS A 73 -12.92 0.68 -2.77
CA HIS A 73 -13.42 -0.61 -3.26
C HIS A 73 -14.19 -1.38 -2.19
N VAL A 74 -13.65 -1.43 -0.98
CA VAL A 74 -14.31 -2.10 0.16
C VAL A 74 -15.63 -1.43 0.51
N ASN A 75 -15.65 -0.09 0.57
CA ASN A 75 -16.90 0.65 0.81
C ASN A 75 -17.92 0.38 -0.29
N ALA A 76 -17.52 0.31 -1.57
CA ALA A 76 -18.42 0.01 -2.66
C ALA A 76 -19.06 -1.38 -2.48
N ILE A 77 -18.27 -2.40 -2.18
CA ILE A 77 -18.76 -3.77 -1.89
C ILE A 77 -19.77 -3.73 -0.73
N LEU A 78 -19.40 -3.09 0.39
CA LEU A 78 -20.24 -3.03 1.59
C LEU A 78 -21.53 -2.24 1.36
N HIS A 79 -21.50 -1.12 0.63
CA HIS A 79 -22.69 -0.38 0.26
C HIS A 79 -23.62 -1.21 -0.63
N THR A 80 -23.07 -1.97 -1.60
CA THR A 80 -23.90 -2.82 -2.45
C THR A 80 -24.57 -3.96 -1.68
N ARG A 81 -23.89 -4.54 -0.69
CA ARG A 81 -24.43 -5.67 0.09
C ARG A 81 -25.34 -5.25 1.25
N LEU A 82 -24.88 -4.29 2.05
CA LEU A 82 -25.53 -3.91 3.31
C LEU A 82 -26.48 -2.71 3.17
N GLY A 83 -26.37 -1.96 2.06
CA GLY A 83 -27.23 -0.81 1.76
C GLY A 83 -27.23 0.23 2.88
N THR A 84 -28.42 0.53 3.40
CA THR A 84 -28.64 1.54 4.47
C THR A 84 -28.14 1.10 5.84
N SER A 85 -27.82 -0.19 6.03
CA SER A 85 -27.27 -0.70 7.30
C SER A 85 -25.79 -0.35 7.47
N PHE A 86 -25.12 0.00 6.36
CA PHE A 86 -23.71 0.38 6.39
C PHE A 86 -23.58 1.91 6.55
N PRO A 87 -22.70 2.39 7.44
CA PRO A 87 -22.50 3.82 7.65
C PRO A 87 -22.09 4.53 6.35
N GLU A 88 -22.65 5.72 6.11
CA GLU A 88 -22.28 6.56 4.95
C GLU A 88 -20.81 6.99 4.98
N ALA A 89 -20.21 7.08 6.18
CA ALA A 89 -18.78 7.36 6.35
C ALA A 89 -17.86 6.19 5.88
N GLY A 90 -18.43 5.00 5.69
CA GLY A 90 -17.72 3.78 5.31
C GLY A 90 -16.92 3.15 6.44
N VAL A 91 -15.94 2.31 6.06
CA VAL A 91 -15.06 1.65 7.02
C VAL A 91 -14.18 2.65 7.78
N GLY A 92 -13.83 2.30 9.02
CA GLY A 92 -13.02 3.14 9.91
C GLY A 92 -11.63 3.45 9.34
N THR A 93 -11.01 4.53 9.82
CA THR A 93 -9.72 5.04 9.31
C THR A 93 -8.61 4.00 9.35
N ASN A 94 -8.55 3.20 10.42
CA ASN A 94 -7.51 2.19 10.61
C ASN A 94 -7.86 0.83 9.98
N TRP A 95 -9.03 0.70 9.37
CA TRP A 95 -9.50 -0.59 8.86
C TRP A 95 -8.56 -1.17 7.80
N THR A 96 -8.07 -0.33 6.87
CA THR A 96 -7.16 -0.79 5.80
C THR A 96 -5.80 -1.20 6.33
N GLN A 97 -5.31 -0.55 7.38
CA GLN A 97 -4.09 -0.98 8.07
C GLN A 97 -4.29 -2.34 8.74
N HIS A 98 -5.38 -2.52 9.49
CA HIS A 98 -5.69 -3.79 10.14
C HIS A 98 -5.94 -4.92 9.13
N PHE A 99 -6.53 -4.60 7.97
CA PHE A 99 -6.67 -5.55 6.86
C PHE A 99 -5.29 -6.05 6.38
N LEU A 100 -4.34 -5.14 6.15
CA LEU A 100 -2.98 -5.54 5.76
C LEU A 100 -2.26 -6.34 6.87
N GLU A 101 -2.41 -5.94 8.13
CA GLU A 101 -1.82 -6.64 9.28
C GLU A 101 -2.35 -8.08 9.44
N ARG A 102 -3.61 -8.34 9.05
CA ARG A 102 -4.18 -9.69 9.04
C ARG A 102 -3.66 -10.53 7.88
N HIS A 103 -3.38 -9.90 6.75
CA HIS A 103 -3.03 -10.57 5.49
C HIS A 103 -1.57 -10.38 5.09
N THR A 104 -0.67 -10.21 6.05
CA THR A 104 0.77 -9.99 5.77
C THR A 104 1.43 -11.13 5.02
N ALA A 105 0.84 -12.33 5.05
CA ALA A 105 1.31 -13.48 4.27
C ALA A 105 1.11 -13.28 2.75
N HIS A 106 0.15 -12.46 2.35
CA HIS A 106 -0.22 -12.24 0.95
C HIS A 106 0.04 -10.79 0.48
N LEU A 107 -0.11 -9.82 1.38
CA LEU A 107 -0.04 -8.40 1.07
C LEU A 107 1.03 -7.72 1.91
N ALA A 108 1.77 -6.81 1.28
CA ALA A 108 2.72 -5.93 1.96
C ALA A 108 2.60 -4.53 1.38
N SER A 109 2.78 -3.51 2.23
CA SER A 109 2.84 -2.12 1.80
C SER A 109 4.27 -1.73 1.46
N TYR A 110 4.43 -1.04 0.33
CA TYR A 110 5.71 -0.49 -0.11
C TYR A 110 5.56 0.99 -0.40
N TRP A 111 6.62 1.75 -0.13
CA TRP A 111 6.72 3.11 -0.62
C TRP A 111 7.21 3.06 -2.06
N SER A 112 6.53 3.78 -2.95
CA SER A 112 7.09 4.02 -4.28
C SER A 112 8.38 4.82 -4.11
N VAL A 113 9.48 4.26 -4.58
CA VAL A 113 10.73 5.01 -4.71
C VAL A 113 10.55 5.90 -5.93
N PRO A 114 10.84 7.22 -5.86
CA PRO A 114 10.84 8.05 -7.05
C PRO A 114 11.76 7.44 -8.10
N LEU A 115 11.39 7.57 -9.37
CA LEU A 115 12.18 7.10 -10.51
C LEU A 115 13.66 7.41 -10.26
N ASP A 116 14.53 6.40 -10.39
CA ASP A 116 15.94 6.48 -9.99
C ASP A 116 16.55 7.80 -10.49
N THR A 117 17.12 8.56 -9.57
CA THR A 117 17.76 9.85 -9.90
C THR A 117 18.87 9.65 -10.92
N ALA A 118 19.47 8.45 -10.98
CA ALA A 118 20.41 8.07 -12.03
C ALA A 118 19.76 8.05 -13.43
N HIS A 119 18.55 7.53 -13.58
CA HIS A 119 17.80 7.62 -14.84
C HIS A 119 17.47 9.07 -15.19
N GLY A 120 17.01 9.86 -14.23
CA GLY A 120 16.78 11.30 -14.44
C GLY A 120 18.04 12.06 -14.89
N ARG A 121 19.21 11.70 -14.35
CA ARG A 121 20.51 12.30 -14.72
C ARG A 121 21.05 11.79 -16.07
N ALA A 122 20.68 10.60 -16.49
CA ALA A 122 21.05 10.04 -17.78
C ALA A 122 20.36 10.77 -18.95
N VAL A 123 19.21 11.42 -18.72
CA VAL A 123 18.52 12.28 -19.71
C VAL A 123 19.17 13.67 -19.79
N ASN A 124 20.47 13.71 -20.09
CA ASN A 124 21.20 14.96 -20.35
C ASN A 124 21.44 15.16 -21.86
N LYS A 125 21.69 16.41 -22.28
CA LYS A 125 21.86 16.76 -23.70
C LYS A 125 22.94 15.92 -24.38
N HIS A 126 24.06 15.66 -23.70
CA HIS A 126 25.17 14.93 -24.29
C HIS A 126 24.83 13.46 -24.52
N THR A 127 24.26 12.79 -23.52
CA THR A 127 23.84 11.39 -23.60
C THR A 127 22.73 11.20 -24.64
N ASN A 128 21.76 12.10 -24.70
CA ASN A 128 20.70 12.05 -25.72
C ASN A 128 21.27 12.23 -27.13
N THR A 129 22.14 13.23 -27.35
CA THR A 129 22.78 13.44 -28.65
C THR A 129 23.59 12.21 -29.08
N ALA A 130 24.42 11.66 -28.19
CA ALA A 130 25.19 10.46 -28.49
C ALA A 130 24.31 9.25 -28.84
N TRP A 131 23.17 9.11 -28.15
CA TRP A 131 22.20 8.05 -28.43
C TRP A 131 21.53 8.22 -29.80
N PHE A 132 21.03 9.42 -30.13
CA PHE A 132 20.42 9.70 -31.44
C PHE A 132 21.42 9.55 -32.59
N ASP A 133 22.67 9.95 -32.40
CA ASP A 133 23.74 9.76 -33.38
C ASP A 133 24.00 8.26 -33.64
N LEU A 134 24.02 7.44 -32.59
CA LEU A 134 24.22 6.00 -32.70
C LEU A 134 23.01 5.30 -33.32
N LEU A 135 21.80 5.70 -32.94
CA LEU A 135 20.55 5.20 -33.53
C LEU A 135 20.50 5.51 -35.03
N GLY A 136 20.75 6.76 -35.41
CA GLY A 136 20.76 7.19 -36.81
C GLY A 136 21.76 6.41 -37.66
N LYS A 137 22.98 6.17 -37.14
CA LYS A 137 23.97 5.30 -37.80
C LYS A 137 23.46 3.87 -37.97
N THR A 138 22.82 3.32 -36.94
CA THR A 138 22.31 1.94 -36.97
C THR A 138 21.19 1.78 -37.98
N ILE A 139 20.25 2.74 -38.03
CA ILE A 139 19.16 2.79 -39.03
C ILE A 139 19.74 2.84 -40.44
N ALA A 140 20.74 3.69 -40.68
CA ALA A 140 21.40 3.81 -41.99
C ALA A 140 22.13 2.52 -42.42
N VAL A 141 22.83 1.85 -41.50
CA VAL A 141 23.54 0.59 -41.77
C VAL A 141 22.57 -0.55 -42.06
N GLN A 142 21.51 -0.67 -41.26
CA GLN A 142 20.53 -1.76 -41.36
C GLN A 142 19.43 -1.48 -42.40
N LYS A 143 19.39 -0.28 -42.98
CA LYS A 143 18.36 0.18 -43.92
C LYS A 143 16.93 -0.05 -43.39
N ILE A 144 16.73 0.30 -42.12
CA ILE A 144 15.42 0.20 -41.47
C ILE A 144 14.52 1.29 -42.05
N GLU A 145 13.37 0.90 -42.56
CA GLU A 145 12.36 1.83 -43.07
C GLU A 145 11.73 2.61 -41.91
N GLU A 146 11.38 3.88 -42.16
CA GLU A 146 10.84 4.78 -41.13
C GLU A 146 9.54 4.23 -40.52
N ASP A 147 8.70 3.60 -41.34
CA ASP A 147 7.46 2.94 -40.91
C ASP A 147 7.68 1.73 -39.98
N CYS A 148 8.92 1.25 -39.86
CA CYS A 148 9.31 0.18 -38.94
C CYS A 148 9.85 0.71 -37.60
N LEU A 149 9.83 2.02 -37.36
CA LEU A 149 10.28 2.64 -36.11
C LEU A 149 9.10 2.79 -35.13
N TRP A 150 8.93 1.80 -34.27
CA TRP A 150 7.91 1.81 -33.23
C TRP A 150 8.51 2.34 -31.93
N ALA A 151 8.05 3.50 -31.46
CA ALA A 151 8.36 3.97 -30.12
C ALA A 151 7.42 3.27 -29.13
N ALA A 152 7.99 2.52 -28.19
CA ALA A 152 7.27 2.03 -27.02
C ALA A 152 7.91 2.68 -25.79
N ASP A 153 7.38 3.85 -25.40
CA ASP A 153 7.62 4.40 -24.08
C ASP A 153 6.46 3.96 -23.18
N GLU A 154 6.78 3.37 -22.04
CA GLU A 154 5.78 2.76 -21.15
C GLU A 154 4.60 3.71 -20.90
N THR A 155 3.39 3.28 -21.26
CA THR A 155 2.18 4.02 -20.93
C THR A 155 1.82 3.77 -19.46
N GLY A 156 2.46 4.50 -18.55
CA GLY A 156 2.15 4.44 -17.12
C GLY A 156 0.80 5.13 -16.82
N PHE A 157 -0.29 4.37 -16.74
CA PHE A 157 -1.56 4.86 -16.21
C PHE A 157 -1.45 5.03 -14.69
N GLN A 158 -1.14 6.22 -14.19
CA GLN A 158 -1.19 6.49 -12.76
C GLN A 158 -2.62 6.89 -12.36
N PRO A 159 -3.39 6.06 -11.62
CA PRO A 159 -4.62 6.54 -10.98
C PRO A 159 -4.23 7.59 -9.94
N GLY A 160 -4.49 8.86 -10.29
CA GLY A 160 -4.05 10.02 -9.52
C GLY A 160 -4.59 10.04 -8.10
N GLY A 161 -3.69 9.99 -7.12
CA GLY A 161 -4.01 10.21 -5.70
C GLY A 161 -2.80 10.61 -4.83
N GLY A 162 -1.63 10.83 -5.43
CA GLY A 162 -0.43 11.21 -4.68
C GLY A 162 -0.42 12.71 -4.36
N LEU A 163 -0.80 13.09 -3.15
CA LEU A 163 -0.43 14.39 -2.58
C LEU A 163 1.05 14.35 -2.18
N ARG A 164 1.85 15.24 -2.78
CA ARG A 164 3.23 15.48 -2.35
C ARG A 164 3.21 16.09 -0.94
N GLN A 165 3.90 15.46 0.00
CA GLN A 165 4.40 16.10 1.22
C GLN A 165 5.83 16.56 1.00
#